data_AF-A0A162ACW9-F1
#
_entry.id   AF-A0A162ACW9-F1
#
_cell.length_a   1.000
_cell.length_b   1.000
_cell.length_c   1.000
_cell.angle_alpha   90.00
_cell.angle_beta   90.00
_cell.angle_gamma   90.00
#
_symmetry.space_group_name_H-M   'P 1'
#
loop_
_entity.id
_entity.type
_entity.pdbx_description
1 polymer ?
#
loop_
_entity_poly.entity_id
_entity_poly.type
_entity_poly.pdbx_seq_one_letter_code
_entity_poly.pdbx_strand_id
1 'polypeptide(L)'
;MKRFQPFWFDDAIAEADLVSAKPLQHNLETGACIVGGGFTGLWTAIMLKQQKPELDVTVIEKDLCGQGGSGRNGGAMLTWSTKFASLVKLYGLEQARFLAQSSKQAVHEIKRIIDRHGIDCDCRVDGTYYTASNQAQIASLAPVVSLLERHHLNHWRTVDKEGLRATGSEANLHAIYCPHAGSVQPAKLVRGHRYIAVELGVRVFEKTAYQSHTD
;
A
#
# COMPACT_ATOMS: atom_id res chain seq x y z
N MET A 1 26.01 15.31 -6.04
CA MET A 1 25.32 14.14 -6.63
C MET A 1 23.90 14.60 -7.00
N LYS A 2 23.47 14.52 -8.27
CA LYS A 2 22.06 14.85 -8.62
C LYS A 2 21.16 13.87 -7.87
N ARG A 3 20.33 14.39 -6.97
CA ARG A 3 19.37 13.59 -6.22
C ARG A 3 18.26 13.20 -7.19
N PHE A 4 18.22 11.92 -7.59
CA PHE A 4 17.17 11.43 -8.48
C PHE A 4 15.85 11.40 -7.71
N GLN A 5 14.89 12.20 -8.15
CA GLN A 5 13.53 12.21 -7.62
C GLN A 5 12.60 11.47 -8.60
N PRO A 6 11.77 10.54 -8.12
CA PRO A 6 10.86 9.82 -8.99
C PRO A 6 9.70 10.72 -9.40
N PHE A 7 9.27 10.58 -10.65
CA PHE A 7 8.11 11.30 -11.20
C PHE A 7 6.89 11.28 -10.27
N TRP A 8 6.52 10.12 -9.72
CA TRP A 8 5.41 10.00 -8.77
C TRP A 8 5.53 10.96 -7.58
N PHE A 9 6.74 11.14 -7.05
CA PHE A 9 6.93 12.00 -5.89
C PHE A 9 6.97 13.49 -6.29
N ASP A 10 7.49 13.81 -7.48
CA ASP A 10 7.44 15.18 -8.03
C ASP A 10 5.99 15.64 -8.29
N ASP A 11 5.15 14.74 -8.81
CA ASP A 11 3.72 15.00 -9.03
C ASP A 11 2.93 15.16 -7.71
N ALA A 12 3.36 14.48 -6.65
CA ALA A 12 2.67 14.51 -5.37
C ALA A 12 3.06 15.66 -4.44
N ILE A 13 4.15 16.37 -4.73
CA ILE A 13 4.71 17.37 -3.81
C ILE A 13 4.34 18.79 -4.24
N ALA A 14 3.68 19.52 -3.34
CA ALA A 14 3.42 20.95 -3.52
C ALA A 14 4.50 21.80 -2.81
N GLU A 15 4.58 23.09 -3.16
CA GLU A 15 5.45 24.03 -2.45
C GLU A 15 5.14 24.07 -0.94
N ALA A 16 3.85 23.97 -0.58
CA ALA A 16 3.39 23.88 0.81
C ALA A 16 3.98 22.68 1.57
N ASP A 17 4.21 21.55 0.90
CA ASP A 17 4.84 20.38 1.51
C ASP A 17 6.29 20.64 1.88
N LEU A 18 7.03 21.34 1.01
CA LEU A 18 8.42 21.72 1.24
C LEU A 18 8.55 22.68 2.42
N VAL A 19 7.61 23.64 2.53
CA VAL A 19 7.55 24.60 3.64
C VAL A 19 7.16 23.92 4.95
N SER A 20 6.32 22.89 4.90
CA SER A 20 5.88 22.14 6.08
C SER A 20 6.92 21.16 6.63
N ALA A 21 7.98 20.87 5.87
CA ALA A 21 9.02 19.93 6.26
C ALA A 21 9.97 20.56 7.29
N LYS A 22 9.71 20.32 8.57
CA LYS A 22 10.49 20.89 9.68
C LYS A 22 11.40 19.83 10.31
N PRO A 23 12.73 20.03 10.30
CA PRO A 23 13.66 19.20 11.05
C PRO A 23 13.47 19.37 12.56
N LEU A 24 13.67 18.29 13.30
CA LEU A 24 13.77 18.34 14.75
C LEU A 24 14.97 19.23 15.14
N GLN A 25 14.69 20.31 15.88
CA GLN A 25 15.71 21.31 16.25
C GLN A 25 16.26 21.11 17.66
N HIS A 26 15.53 20.41 18.52
CA HIS A 26 15.85 20.27 19.93
C HIS A 26 15.49 18.86 20.41
N ASN A 27 16.06 18.47 21.55
CA ASN A 27 15.71 17.22 22.21
C ASN A 27 14.24 17.24 22.63
N LEU A 28 13.57 16.11 22.47
CA LEU A 28 12.14 15.97 22.65
C LEU A 28 11.83 14.66 23.37
N GLU A 29 10.93 14.72 24.34
CA GLU A 29 10.32 13.53 24.95
C GLU A 29 8.99 13.22 24.23
N THR A 30 8.71 11.93 24.05
CA THR A 30 7.49 11.44 23.38
C THR A 30 7.10 10.07 23.93
N GLY A 31 5.81 9.76 23.96
CA GLY A 31 5.31 8.45 24.38
C GLY A 31 5.66 7.32 23.40
N ALA A 32 5.65 7.60 22.10
CA ALA A 32 6.12 6.68 21.06
C ALA A 32 6.87 7.44 19.95
N CYS A 33 8.07 6.96 19.60
CA CYS A 33 8.86 7.47 18.48
C CYS A 33 8.87 6.45 17.34
N ILE A 34 8.40 6.88 16.15
CA ILE A 34 8.35 6.07 14.94
C ILE A 34 9.42 6.56 13.98
N VAL A 35 10.32 5.65 13.58
CA VAL A 35 11.38 5.95 12.62
C VAL A 35 10.91 5.58 11.21
N GLY A 36 10.73 6.59 10.36
CA GLY A 36 10.38 6.45 8.95
C GLY A 36 8.97 6.94 8.61
N GLY A 37 8.89 7.90 7.69
CA GLY A 37 7.67 8.52 7.20
C GLY A 37 7.07 7.83 5.96
N GLY A 38 7.13 6.49 5.91
CA GLY A 38 6.50 5.67 4.86
C GLY A 38 5.10 5.20 5.24
N PHE A 39 4.50 4.33 4.42
CA PHE A 39 3.17 3.74 4.69
C PHE A 39 3.12 3.09 6.06
N THR A 40 4.06 2.20 6.39
CA THR A 40 4.05 1.49 7.67
C THR A 40 4.16 2.43 8.86
N GLY A 41 5.07 3.41 8.82
CA GLY A 41 5.29 4.34 9.92
C GLY A 41 4.11 5.27 10.14
N LEU A 42 3.62 5.90 9.08
CA LEU A 42 2.48 6.81 9.15
C LEU A 42 1.19 6.08 9.51
N TRP A 43 0.96 4.89 8.94
CA TRP A 43 -0.20 4.07 9.28
C TRP A 43 -0.18 3.62 10.74
N THR A 44 1.00 3.23 11.24
CA THR A 44 1.18 2.93 12.68
C THR A 44 0.83 4.15 13.54
N ALA A 45 1.31 5.34 13.17
CA ALA A 45 1.02 6.57 13.91
C ALA A 45 -0.48 6.88 13.95
N ILE A 46 -1.16 6.79 12.81
CA ILE A 46 -2.61 6.99 12.68
C ILE A 46 -3.36 5.98 13.57
N MET A 47 -3.02 4.70 13.47
CA MET A 47 -3.66 3.64 14.26
C MET A 47 -3.46 3.84 15.77
N LEU A 48 -2.26 4.25 16.19
CA LEU A 48 -1.97 4.58 17.59
C LEU A 48 -2.86 5.73 18.07
N LYS A 49 -2.97 6.82 17.31
CA LYS A 49 -3.83 7.96 17.67
C LYS A 49 -5.31 7.60 17.68
N GLN A 50 -5.77 6.74 16.77
CA GLN A 50 -7.17 6.28 16.76
C GLN A 50 -7.51 5.41 17.97
N GLN A 51 -6.56 4.60 18.44
CA GLN A 51 -6.77 3.72 19.61
C GLN A 51 -6.53 4.44 20.94
N LYS A 52 -5.58 5.37 20.98
CA LYS A 52 -5.18 6.16 22.17
C LYS A 52 -4.98 7.62 21.78
N PRO A 53 -6.06 8.42 21.68
CA PRO A 53 -5.99 9.81 21.23
C PRO A 53 -5.07 10.71 22.06
N GLU A 54 -4.84 10.38 23.33
CA GLU A 54 -3.96 11.08 24.25
C GLU A 54 -2.47 10.69 24.12
N LEU A 55 -2.16 9.58 23.44
CA LEU A 55 -0.79 9.14 23.28
C LEU A 55 0.00 10.17 22.47
N ASP A 56 1.13 10.59 23.01
CA ASP A 56 2.08 11.48 22.35
C ASP A 56 2.95 10.68 21.38
N VAL A 57 2.67 10.83 20.09
CA VAL A 57 3.31 10.10 19.00
C VAL A 57 4.13 11.06 18.15
N THR A 58 5.39 10.70 17.94
CA THR A 58 6.31 11.42 17.06
C THR A 58 6.77 10.52 15.92
N VAL A 59 6.81 11.06 14.70
CA VAL A 59 7.40 10.42 13.51
C VAL A 59 8.61 11.23 13.08
N ILE A 60 9.76 10.57 12.90
CA ILE A 60 10.96 11.16 12.30
C ILE A 60 11.25 10.54 10.93
N GLU A 61 11.56 11.37 9.94
CA GLU A 61 11.87 10.96 8.57
C GLU A 61 13.12 11.69 8.09
N LYS A 62 14.14 10.93 7.63
CA LYS A 62 15.40 11.50 7.16
C LYS A 62 15.25 12.46 5.99
N ASP A 63 14.23 12.23 5.16
CA ASP A 63 13.94 13.00 3.96
C ASP A 63 12.56 13.65 4.06
N LEU A 64 11.68 13.41 3.10
CA LEU A 64 10.27 13.79 3.17
C LEU A 64 9.46 12.51 3.29
N CYS A 65 8.35 12.56 4.03
CA CYS A 65 7.39 11.46 4.14
C CYS A 65 6.97 11.03 2.73
N GLY A 66 7.14 9.75 2.45
CA GLY A 66 6.87 9.16 1.13
C GLY A 66 8.03 9.15 0.14
N GLN A 67 9.15 9.83 0.39
CA GLN A 67 10.25 9.92 -0.59
C GLN A 67 10.98 8.58 -0.77
N GLY A 68 10.81 7.61 0.14
CA GLY A 68 11.32 6.25 0.04
C GLY A 68 10.44 5.31 -0.80
N GLY A 69 10.46 4.01 -0.48
CA GLY A 69 9.72 2.98 -1.24
C GLY A 69 8.20 3.19 -1.32
N SER A 70 7.60 3.83 -0.30
CA SER A 70 6.16 4.06 -0.25
C SER A 70 5.64 5.02 -1.31
N GLY A 71 6.40 6.03 -1.74
CA GLY A 71 6.02 6.91 -2.85
C GLY A 71 6.65 6.53 -4.20
N ARG A 72 7.38 5.40 -4.25
CA ARG A 72 8.15 4.96 -5.44
C ARG A 72 7.66 3.69 -6.10
N ASN A 73 6.74 2.98 -5.46
CA ASN A 73 6.19 1.74 -6.02
C ASN A 73 5.23 2.05 -7.19
N GLY A 74 4.78 1.00 -7.89
CA GLY A 74 3.89 1.13 -9.05
C GLY A 74 2.42 1.39 -8.71
N GLY A 75 2.07 1.63 -7.43
CA GLY A 75 0.70 1.97 -7.03
C GLY A 75 -0.30 0.82 -7.03
N ALA A 76 0.12 -0.41 -7.35
CA ALA A 76 -0.78 -1.55 -7.45
C ALA A 76 -1.25 -2.06 -6.08
N MET A 77 -2.56 -2.06 -5.87
CA MET A 77 -3.22 -2.66 -4.71
C MET A 77 -3.74 -4.04 -5.09
N LEU A 78 -2.94 -5.07 -4.80
CA LEU A 78 -3.25 -6.47 -5.17
C LEU A 78 -3.46 -7.33 -3.91
N THR A 79 -4.32 -8.34 -4.02
CA THR A 79 -4.51 -9.32 -2.94
C THR A 79 -3.42 -10.38 -2.95
N TRP A 80 -3.25 -11.06 -1.82
CA TRP A 80 -2.33 -12.19 -1.68
C TRP A 80 -2.91 -13.51 -2.18
N SER A 81 -4.09 -13.51 -2.81
CA SER A 81 -4.74 -14.71 -3.35
C SER A 81 -3.84 -15.46 -4.35
N THR A 82 -3.04 -14.74 -5.16
CA THR A 82 -2.06 -15.35 -6.10
C THR A 82 -0.92 -16.09 -5.40
N LYS A 83 -0.66 -15.79 -4.12
CA LYS A 83 0.39 -16.40 -3.31
C LYS A 83 -0.14 -17.49 -2.37
N PHE A 84 -1.44 -17.79 -2.42
CA PHE A 84 -2.08 -18.65 -1.44
C PHE A 84 -1.42 -20.02 -1.27
N ALA A 85 -1.03 -20.68 -2.37
CA ALA A 85 -0.31 -21.95 -2.31
C ALA A 85 1.04 -21.84 -1.57
N SER A 86 1.80 -20.78 -1.81
CA SER A 86 3.06 -20.51 -1.10
C SER A 86 2.83 -20.18 0.37
N LEU A 87 1.78 -19.43 0.69
CA LEU A 87 1.42 -19.10 2.07
C LEU A 87 1.04 -20.35 2.86
N VAL A 88 0.27 -21.27 2.27
CA VAL A 88 -0.07 -22.56 2.91
C VAL A 88 1.20 -23.36 3.21
N LYS A 89 2.14 -23.40 2.27
CA LYS A 89 3.42 -24.12 2.46
C LYS A 89 4.29 -23.52 3.56
N LEU A 90 4.33 -22.20 3.70
CA LEU A 90 5.22 -21.51 4.63
C LEU A 90 4.64 -21.38 6.04
N TYR A 91 3.33 -21.17 6.15
CA TYR A 91 2.68 -20.75 7.40
C TYR A 91 1.49 -21.64 7.81
N GLY A 92 1.17 -22.66 7.02
CA GLY A 92 -0.02 -23.49 7.23
C GLY A 92 -1.30 -22.85 6.70
N LEU A 93 -2.35 -23.68 6.62
CA LEU A 93 -3.61 -23.29 5.98
C LEU A 93 -4.32 -22.14 6.69
N GLU A 94 -4.41 -22.18 8.02
CA GLU A 94 -5.14 -21.17 8.80
C GLU A 94 -4.53 -19.77 8.58
N GLN A 95 -3.21 -19.65 8.77
CA GLN A 95 -2.51 -18.39 8.58
C GLN A 95 -2.58 -17.91 7.12
N ALA A 96 -2.50 -18.82 6.14
CA ALA A 96 -2.69 -18.48 4.75
C ALA A 96 -4.10 -17.91 4.46
N ARG A 97 -5.15 -18.49 5.07
CA ARG A 97 -6.53 -17.97 4.94
C ARG A 97 -6.64 -16.58 5.53
N PHE A 98 -6.13 -16.39 6.74
CA PHE A 98 -6.10 -15.10 7.42
C PHE A 98 -5.41 -14.03 6.57
N LEU A 99 -4.21 -14.33 6.04
CA LEU A 99 -3.44 -13.38 5.22
C LEU A 99 -4.15 -13.06 3.89
N ALA A 100 -4.72 -14.05 3.21
CA ALA A 100 -5.47 -13.83 1.98
C ALA A 100 -6.69 -12.92 2.21
N GLN A 101 -7.47 -13.19 3.27
CA GLN A 101 -8.64 -12.38 3.63
C GLN A 101 -8.23 -10.98 4.09
N SER A 102 -7.19 -10.85 4.91
CA SER A 102 -6.68 -9.57 5.40
C SER A 102 -6.16 -8.70 4.25
N SER A 103 -5.45 -9.28 3.28
CA SER A 103 -4.99 -8.54 2.10
C SER A 103 -6.14 -8.00 1.26
N LYS A 104 -7.23 -8.78 1.11
CA LYS A 104 -8.46 -8.33 0.44
C LYS A 104 -9.10 -7.17 1.20
N GLN A 105 -9.24 -7.32 2.52
CA GLN A 105 -9.84 -6.29 3.37
C GLN A 105 -9.02 -4.99 3.33
N ALA A 106 -7.69 -5.09 3.32
CA ALA A 106 -6.80 -3.94 3.27
C ALA A 106 -7.04 -3.07 2.03
N VAL A 107 -7.30 -3.64 0.85
CA VAL A 107 -7.62 -2.87 -0.37
C VAL A 107 -8.85 -1.99 -0.16
N HIS A 108 -9.92 -2.56 0.40
CA HIS A 108 -11.17 -1.82 0.65
C HIS A 108 -11.05 -0.83 1.79
N GLU A 109 -10.24 -1.14 2.80
CA GLU A 109 -10.02 -0.23 3.91
C GLU A 109 -9.21 1.00 3.46
N ILE A 110 -8.16 0.80 2.65
CA ILE A 110 -7.42 1.91 2.01
C ILE A 110 -8.39 2.83 1.28
N LYS A 111 -9.29 2.29 0.45
CA LYS A 111 -10.31 3.09 -0.24
C LYS A 111 -11.22 3.85 0.73
N ARG A 112 -11.68 3.19 1.80
CA ARG A 112 -12.53 3.83 2.82
C ARG A 112 -11.84 5.01 3.49
N ILE A 113 -10.55 4.89 3.83
CA ILE A 113 -9.77 5.97 4.45
C ILE A 113 -9.58 7.12 3.48
N ILE A 114 -9.23 6.80 2.23
CA ILE A 114 -9.10 7.78 1.15
C ILE A 114 -10.39 8.59 1.00
N ASP A 115 -11.54 7.91 0.95
CA ASP A 115 -12.85 8.57 0.81
C ASP A 115 -13.21 9.40 2.03
N ARG A 116 -12.98 8.86 3.24
CA ARG A 116 -13.30 9.54 4.50
C ARG A 116 -12.56 10.86 4.66
N HIS A 117 -11.29 10.89 4.27
CA HIS A 117 -10.41 12.06 4.44
C HIS A 117 -10.26 12.88 3.16
N GLY A 118 -10.93 12.50 2.06
CA GLY A 118 -10.85 13.22 0.79
C GLY A 118 -9.45 13.25 0.19
N ILE A 119 -8.68 12.15 0.29
CA ILE A 119 -7.33 12.09 -0.28
C ILE A 119 -7.42 11.99 -1.81
N ASP A 120 -7.02 13.05 -2.50
CA ASP A 120 -6.85 13.03 -3.95
C ASP A 120 -5.57 12.27 -4.33
N CYS A 121 -5.69 10.95 -4.57
CA CYS A 121 -4.56 10.08 -4.90
C CYS A 121 -4.87 9.12 -6.05
N ASP A 122 -5.75 9.52 -6.98
CA ASP A 122 -6.10 8.74 -8.17
C ASP A 122 -6.53 7.29 -7.85
N CYS A 123 -7.19 7.11 -6.70
CA CYS A 123 -7.52 5.79 -6.18
C CYS A 123 -8.66 5.13 -6.96
N ARG A 124 -8.39 3.91 -7.43
CA ARG A 124 -9.34 3.05 -8.13
C ARG A 124 -9.36 1.69 -7.47
N VAL A 125 -10.55 1.15 -7.23
CA VAL A 125 -10.77 -0.24 -6.80
C VAL A 125 -11.73 -0.89 -7.79
N ASP A 126 -11.25 -1.02 -9.01
CA ASP A 126 -11.95 -1.53 -10.19
C ASP A 126 -11.35 -2.85 -10.70
N GLY A 127 -10.62 -3.54 -9.82
CA GLY A 127 -10.08 -4.86 -10.05
C GLY A 127 -8.76 -4.89 -10.80
N THR A 128 -8.39 -6.10 -11.21
CA THR A 128 -7.17 -6.35 -11.98
C THR A 128 -7.32 -7.61 -12.82
N TYR A 129 -6.61 -7.65 -13.95
CA TYR A 129 -6.49 -8.83 -14.79
C TYR A 129 -5.15 -9.51 -14.54
N TYR A 130 -5.20 -10.80 -14.21
CA TYR A 130 -4.04 -11.68 -14.29
C TYR A 130 -4.05 -12.35 -15.66
N THR A 131 -3.15 -11.92 -16.55
CA THR A 131 -3.12 -12.38 -17.95
C THR A 131 -2.06 -13.46 -18.17
N ALA A 132 -2.27 -14.27 -19.20
CA ALA A 132 -1.33 -15.26 -19.67
C ALA A 132 -1.19 -15.15 -21.19
N SER A 133 0.04 -15.04 -21.68
CA SER A 133 0.38 -14.95 -23.11
C SER A 133 0.92 -16.26 -23.70
N ASN A 134 1.01 -17.32 -22.90
CA ASN A 134 1.43 -18.64 -23.34
C ASN A 134 0.83 -19.76 -22.48
N GLN A 135 0.89 -20.99 -22.98
CA GLN A 135 0.28 -22.16 -22.35
C GLN A 135 0.86 -22.47 -20.95
N ALA A 136 2.15 -22.21 -20.73
CA ALA A 136 2.79 -22.46 -19.44
C ALA A 136 2.25 -21.52 -18.35
N GLN A 137 1.98 -20.25 -18.68
CA GLN A 137 1.34 -19.30 -17.77
C GLN A 137 -0.12 -19.65 -17.50
N ILE A 138 -0.85 -20.16 -18.48
CA ILE A 138 -2.21 -20.67 -18.28
C ILE A 138 -2.19 -21.83 -17.27
N ALA A 139 -1.28 -22.78 -17.47
CA ALA A 139 -1.15 -23.94 -16.59
C ALA A 139 -0.73 -23.57 -15.16
N SER A 140 0.01 -22.47 -14.95
CA SER A 140 0.45 -22.05 -13.61
C SER A 140 -0.64 -21.42 -12.76
N LEU A 141 -1.70 -20.87 -13.36
CA LEU A 141 -2.83 -20.27 -12.65
C LEU A 141 -3.81 -21.32 -12.11
N ALA A 142 -4.05 -22.40 -12.86
CA ALA A 142 -5.05 -23.40 -12.53
C ALA A 142 -4.90 -24.01 -11.11
N PRO A 143 -3.70 -24.39 -10.63
CA PRO A 143 -3.54 -24.92 -9.28
C PRO A 143 -3.94 -23.95 -8.18
N VAL A 144 -3.66 -22.65 -8.37
CA VAL A 144 -3.99 -21.61 -7.39
C VAL A 144 -5.51 -21.38 -7.36
N VAL A 145 -6.16 -21.35 -8.53
CA VAL A 145 -7.62 -21.25 -8.65
C VAL A 145 -8.30 -22.41 -7.92
N SER A 146 -7.94 -23.66 -8.25
CA SER A 146 -8.53 -24.84 -7.62
C SER A 146 -8.29 -24.86 -6.10
N LEU A 147 -7.13 -24.40 -5.63
CA LEU A 147 -6.84 -24.32 -4.20
C LEU A 147 -7.71 -23.27 -3.51
N LEU A 148 -7.89 -22.09 -4.10
CA LEU A 148 -8.76 -21.05 -3.57
C LEU A 148 -10.22 -21.51 -3.53
N GLU A 149 -10.70 -22.23 -4.55
CA GLU A 149 -12.06 -22.77 -4.63
C GLU A 149 -12.33 -23.81 -3.54
N ARG A 150 -11.43 -24.79 -3.37
CA ARG A 150 -11.52 -25.82 -2.33
C ARG A 150 -11.65 -25.24 -0.92
N HIS A 151 -11.16 -24.03 -0.70
CA HIS A 151 -11.20 -23.35 0.59
C HIS A 151 -12.22 -22.20 0.65
N HIS A 152 -13.09 -22.05 -0.36
CA HIS A 152 -14.11 -20.99 -0.44
C HIS A 152 -13.53 -19.57 -0.33
N LEU A 153 -12.35 -19.34 -0.92
CA LEU A 153 -11.66 -18.05 -0.96
C LEU A 153 -11.53 -17.48 -2.38
N ASN A 154 -12.03 -18.20 -3.40
CA ASN A 154 -11.96 -17.73 -4.77
C ASN A 154 -12.97 -16.61 -5.02
N HIS A 155 -12.47 -15.44 -5.41
CA HIS A 155 -13.27 -14.30 -5.87
C HIS A 155 -12.98 -13.96 -7.34
N TRP A 156 -12.18 -14.78 -8.01
CA TRP A 156 -11.74 -14.55 -9.36
C TRP A 156 -12.76 -15.05 -10.37
N ARG A 157 -12.78 -14.41 -11.54
CA ARG A 157 -13.68 -14.73 -12.64
C ARG A 157 -12.86 -15.00 -13.90
N THR A 158 -13.11 -16.12 -14.55
CA THR A 158 -12.67 -16.32 -15.93
C THR A 158 -13.34 -15.28 -16.80
N VAL A 159 -12.61 -14.77 -17.79
CA VAL A 159 -13.13 -13.74 -18.69
C VAL A 159 -13.34 -14.30 -20.09
N ASP A 160 -14.30 -13.73 -20.79
CA ASP A 160 -14.60 -14.06 -22.18
C ASP A 160 -13.71 -13.25 -23.15
N LYS A 161 -14.06 -13.27 -24.44
CA LYS A 161 -13.33 -12.52 -25.47
C LYS A 161 -13.36 -11.01 -25.24
N GLU A 162 -14.46 -10.48 -24.70
CA GLU A 162 -14.57 -9.04 -24.41
C GLU A 162 -13.66 -8.67 -23.24
N GLY A 163 -13.68 -9.46 -22.16
CA GLY A 163 -12.77 -9.27 -21.04
C GLY A 163 -11.29 -9.44 -21.40
N LEU A 164 -10.95 -10.32 -22.36
CA LEU A 164 -9.60 -10.42 -22.91
C LEU A 164 -9.20 -9.15 -23.67
N ARG A 165 -10.10 -8.59 -24.50
CA ARG A 165 -9.85 -7.32 -25.21
C ARG A 165 -9.64 -6.17 -24.22
N ALA A 166 -10.37 -6.16 -23.10
CA ALA A 166 -10.22 -5.15 -22.05
C ALA A 166 -8.82 -5.13 -21.39
N THR A 167 -8.02 -6.19 -21.54
CA THR A 167 -6.62 -6.20 -21.07
C THR A 167 -5.69 -5.29 -21.86
N GLY A 168 -6.12 -4.80 -23.04
CA GLY A 168 -5.36 -3.89 -23.89
C GLY A 168 -4.27 -4.55 -24.74
N SER A 169 -4.22 -5.88 -24.82
CA SER A 169 -3.25 -6.60 -25.65
C SER A 169 -3.85 -7.86 -26.30
N GLU A 170 -3.65 -7.99 -27.61
CA GLU A 170 -4.04 -9.19 -28.38
C GLU A 170 -3.10 -10.39 -28.14
N ALA A 171 -1.96 -10.18 -27.49
CA ALA A 171 -1.03 -11.26 -27.16
C ALA A 171 -1.50 -12.12 -25.98
N ASN A 172 -2.52 -11.68 -25.24
CA ASN A 172 -3.07 -12.43 -24.11
C ASN A 172 -3.98 -13.56 -24.61
N LEU A 173 -3.61 -14.80 -24.33
CA LEU A 173 -4.37 -16.01 -24.69
C LEU A 173 -5.44 -16.34 -23.63
N HIS A 174 -5.24 -15.93 -22.39
CA HIS A 174 -6.15 -16.15 -21.28
C HIS A 174 -6.02 -15.03 -20.24
N ALA A 175 -7.08 -14.78 -19.48
CA ALA A 175 -7.03 -13.89 -18.33
C ALA A 175 -8.05 -14.28 -17.26
N ILE A 176 -7.73 -13.88 -16.04
CA ILE A 176 -8.59 -14.02 -14.88
C ILE A 176 -8.76 -12.65 -14.25
N TYR A 177 -9.99 -12.25 -13.99
CA TYR A 177 -10.32 -10.98 -13.36
C TYR A 177 -10.52 -11.14 -11.85
N CYS A 178 -9.83 -10.32 -11.07
CA CYS A 178 -10.03 -10.19 -9.62
C CYS A 178 -10.69 -8.84 -9.31
N PRO A 179 -11.90 -8.81 -8.71
CA PRO A 179 -12.63 -7.57 -8.43
C PRO A 179 -12.12 -6.83 -7.19
N HIS A 180 -11.19 -7.41 -6.43
CA HIS A 180 -10.72 -6.85 -5.15
C HIS A 180 -9.29 -6.34 -5.25
N ALA A 181 -9.03 -5.58 -6.30
CA ALA A 181 -7.74 -5.00 -6.58
C ALA A 181 -7.95 -3.60 -7.17
N GLY A 182 -6.85 -2.89 -7.37
CA GLY A 182 -6.90 -1.56 -7.96
C GLY A 182 -5.56 -0.88 -7.96
N SER A 183 -5.59 0.44 -8.05
CA SER A 183 -4.37 1.26 -8.09
C SER A 183 -4.55 2.61 -7.40
N VAL A 184 -3.43 3.23 -7.05
CA VAL A 184 -3.33 4.58 -6.50
C VAL A 184 -2.12 5.28 -7.09
N GLN A 185 -2.09 6.60 -6.98
CA GLN A 185 -0.85 7.39 -6.97
C GLN A 185 -0.22 7.21 -5.57
N PRO A 186 0.84 6.42 -5.42
CA PRO A 186 1.32 5.99 -4.12
C PRO A 186 2.00 7.11 -3.32
N ALA A 187 2.63 8.08 -4.01
CA ALA A 187 3.20 9.26 -3.37
C ALA A 187 2.10 10.20 -2.84
N LYS A 188 1.04 10.48 -3.62
CA LYS A 188 -0.12 11.26 -3.13
C LYS A 188 -0.78 10.56 -1.93
N LEU A 189 -0.93 9.24 -1.97
CA LEU A 189 -1.50 8.48 -0.84
C LEU A 189 -0.65 8.63 0.44
N VAL A 190 0.67 8.47 0.37
CA VAL A 190 1.52 8.61 1.57
C VAL A 190 1.60 10.06 2.07
N ARG A 191 1.51 11.06 1.18
CA ARG A 191 1.34 12.47 1.59
C ARG A 191 -0.01 12.70 2.28
N GLY A 192 -1.09 12.09 1.77
CA GLY A 192 -2.40 12.08 2.42
C GLY A 192 -2.36 11.46 3.83
N HIS A 193 -1.68 10.32 4.00
CA HIS A 193 -1.47 9.74 5.34
C HIS A 193 -0.68 10.66 6.27
N ARG A 194 0.34 11.37 5.76
CA ARG A 194 1.06 12.37 6.56
C ARG A 194 0.12 13.48 7.03
N TYR A 195 -0.73 13.98 6.15
CA TYR A 195 -1.74 14.99 6.50
C TYR A 195 -2.68 14.49 7.61
N ILE A 196 -3.25 13.30 7.46
CA ILE A 196 -4.11 12.67 8.47
C ILE A 196 -3.38 12.53 9.81
N ALA A 197 -2.13 12.06 9.79
CA ALA A 197 -1.35 11.90 11.02
C ALA A 197 -1.19 13.24 11.75
N VAL A 198 -0.86 14.32 11.03
CA VAL A 198 -0.74 15.67 11.60
C VAL A 198 -2.09 16.17 12.14
N GLU A 199 -3.20 15.97 11.43
CA GLU A 199 -4.54 16.31 11.92
C GLU A 199 -4.91 15.57 13.21
N LEU A 200 -4.49 14.31 13.35
CA LEU A 200 -4.66 13.52 14.56
C LEU A 200 -3.69 13.92 15.69
N GLY A 201 -2.87 14.95 15.49
CA GLY A 201 -1.93 15.46 16.50
C GLY A 201 -0.62 14.68 16.59
N VAL A 202 -0.25 13.90 15.57
CA VAL A 202 1.10 13.31 15.47
C VAL A 202 2.10 14.41 15.15
N ARG A 203 3.20 14.46 15.90
CA ARG A 203 4.33 15.35 15.59
C ARG A 203 5.18 14.72 14.49
N VAL A 204 5.25 15.33 13.32
CA VAL A 204 6.03 14.81 12.18
C VAL A 204 7.23 15.70 11.92
N PHE A 205 8.43 15.15 12.05
CA PHE A 205 9.68 15.83 11.73
C PHE A 205 10.34 15.19 10.51
N GLU A 206 10.25 15.88 9.39
CA GLU A 206 10.95 15.55 8.15
C GLU A 206 12.38 16.12 8.20
N LYS A 207 13.28 15.70 7.31
CA LYS A 207 14.71 16.09 7.33
C LYS A 207 15.42 15.74 8.65
N THR A 208 14.97 14.70 9.34
CA THR A 208 15.47 14.25 10.65
C THR A 208 15.87 12.79 10.56
N ALA A 209 17.17 12.53 10.43
CA ALA A 209 17.69 11.18 10.28
C ALA A 209 17.95 10.54 11.65
N TYR A 210 17.34 9.38 11.89
CA TYR A 210 17.74 8.49 12.97
C TYR A 210 19.21 8.09 12.82
N GLN A 211 19.99 8.19 13.90
CA GLN A 211 21.42 7.84 13.93
C GLN A 211 21.65 6.57 14.77
N SER A 212 21.18 6.59 16.02
CA SER A 212 21.37 5.53 17.01
C SER A 212 20.34 5.67 18.13
N HIS A 213 20.12 4.59 18.90
CA HIS A 213 19.52 4.60 20.22
C HIS A 213 20.45 3.87 21.19
N THR A 214 20.32 4.18 22.47
CA THR A 214 20.93 3.42 23.57
C THR A 214 19.81 2.71 24.32
N ASP A 215 20.04 1.44 24.63
CA ASP A 215 19.18 0.64 25.51
C ASP A 215 19.43 0.95 27.00
#